data_AF-A0A117M154-F1
#
_entry.id   AF-A0A117M154-F1
#
_cell.length_a   1.000
_cell.length_b   1.000
_cell.length_c   1.000
_cell.angle_alpha   90.00
_cell.angle_beta   90.00
_cell.angle_gamma   90.00
#
_symmetry.space_group_name_H-M   'P 1'
#
loop_
_entity.id
_entity.type
_entity.pdbx_description
1 polymer ?
#
loop_
_entity_poly.entity_id
_entity_poly.type
_entity_poly.pdbx_seq_one_letter_code
_entity_poly.pdbx_strand_id
1 'polypeptide(L)'
;MKQLLMILVLLSVFLFSGCGLLQYFTVAEVVEQETVEQFNIEKFKNDDEIEAPVFRGYFLNVDYSYPELFLQCGPQTRITDEIAAIADQFNDNKNLSTIKEIYGWMMGNLRGVEGEKFGRTSHEIITTGGVTGCTDYGLAFVSLARAKGIPSVFIQTARIDWIEARKKSNSGMIVGHILVEVYLEEKWYLVDSTSGRLYLNYDRNNFSLPDGYYVFAKSIEVWDLGVHNDKEMG
;
A
#
# COMPACT_ATOMS: atom_id res chain seq x y z
N MET A 1 -2.10 30.62 -21.99
CA MET A 1 -2.08 29.88 -23.26
C MET A 1 -2.11 28.40 -22.91
N LYS A 2 -3.25 27.73 -23.10
CA LYS A 2 -3.40 26.28 -22.85
C LYS A 2 -2.87 25.53 -24.07
N GLN A 3 -1.88 24.65 -23.89
CA GLN A 3 -1.53 23.67 -24.93
C GLN A 3 -2.51 22.50 -24.82
N LEU A 4 -3.23 22.24 -25.91
CA LEU A 4 -4.17 21.13 -26.06
C LEU A 4 -3.36 19.90 -26.50
N LEU A 5 -3.25 18.87 -25.66
CA LEU A 5 -2.67 17.59 -26.08
C LEU A 5 -3.80 16.72 -26.66
N MET A 6 -3.80 16.53 -27.98
CA MET A 6 -4.75 15.67 -28.68
C MET A 6 -4.30 14.21 -28.52
N ILE A 7 -4.98 13.42 -27.70
CA ILE A 7 -4.76 11.97 -27.64
C ILE A 7 -5.78 11.31 -28.57
N LEU A 8 -5.28 10.71 -29.66
CA LEU A 8 -6.09 9.98 -30.63
C LEU A 8 -6.21 8.51 -30.17
N VAL A 9 -7.37 8.11 -29.64
CA VAL A 9 -7.64 6.70 -29.30
C VAL A 9 -8.29 6.02 -30.50
N LEU A 10 -7.56 5.11 -31.16
CA LEU A 10 -8.06 4.30 -32.27
C LEU A 10 -8.72 3.03 -31.72
N LEU A 11 -10.06 3.00 -31.64
CA LEU A 11 -10.82 1.77 -31.44
C LEU A 11 -11.24 1.21 -32.81
N SER A 12 -10.62 0.12 -33.24
CA SER A 12 -11.04 -0.65 -34.43
C SER A 12 -12.01 -1.75 -34.03
N VAL A 13 -13.31 -1.56 -34.30
CA VAL A 13 -14.34 -2.59 -34.15
C VAL A 13 -14.41 -3.41 -35.45
N PHE A 14 -14.05 -4.69 -35.38
CA PHE A 14 -14.22 -5.63 -36.49
C PHE A 14 -15.67 -6.13 -36.55
N LEU A 15 -16.39 -5.83 -37.62
CA LEU A 15 -17.63 -6.52 -37.99
C LEU A 15 -17.48 -7.16 -39.37
N PHE A 16 -17.52 -8.50 -39.38
CA PHE A 16 -17.56 -9.30 -40.59
C PHE A 16 -18.98 -9.32 -41.18
N SER A 17 -19.14 -8.79 -42.39
CA SER A 17 -20.12 -9.28 -43.37
C SER A 17 -19.79 -8.74 -44.75
N GLY A 18 -19.99 -9.59 -45.77
CA GLY A 18 -19.38 -9.46 -47.08
C GLY A 18 -19.93 -8.36 -47.98
N CYS A 19 -19.14 -8.11 -49.03
CA CYS A 19 -19.46 -7.38 -50.25
C CYS A 19 -19.51 -5.84 -50.14
N GLY A 20 -18.45 -5.19 -50.66
CA GLY A 20 -18.52 -3.83 -51.20
C GLY A 20 -17.97 -2.72 -50.30
N LEU A 21 -16.92 -2.04 -50.80
CA LEU A 21 -16.39 -0.73 -50.38
C LEU A 21 -16.35 -0.42 -48.86
N LEU A 22 -15.18 -0.60 -48.24
CA LEU A 22 -14.89 -0.01 -46.92
C LEU A 22 -14.88 1.53 -47.03
N GLN A 23 -15.91 2.18 -46.51
CA GLN A 23 -15.83 3.59 -46.06
C GLN A 23 -15.48 3.59 -44.57
N TYR A 24 -14.32 4.16 -44.24
CA TYR A 24 -13.91 4.41 -42.86
C TYR A 24 -14.77 5.54 -42.28
N PHE A 25 -15.56 5.27 -41.25
CA PHE A 25 -16.18 6.29 -40.43
C PHE A 25 -15.41 6.41 -39.12
N THR A 26 -14.63 7.48 -39.00
CA THR A 26 -13.96 7.85 -37.74
C THR A 26 -14.96 8.62 -36.88
N VAL A 27 -15.40 8.04 -35.77
CA VAL A 27 -16.13 8.77 -34.72
C VAL A 27 -15.07 9.28 -33.75
N ALA A 28 -14.78 10.58 -33.79
CA ALA A 28 -13.96 11.25 -32.80
C ALA A 28 -14.85 11.66 -31.63
N GLU A 29 -14.85 10.89 -30.54
CA GLU A 29 -15.43 11.33 -29.27
C GLU A 29 -14.41 12.21 -28.54
N VAL A 30 -14.80 13.46 -28.28
CA VAL A 30 -14.05 14.38 -27.42
C VAL A 30 -14.38 14.00 -25.98
N VAL A 31 -13.50 13.24 -25.33
CA VAL A 31 -13.57 13.02 -23.89
C VAL A 31 -12.83 14.17 -23.22
N GLU A 32 -13.58 15.11 -22.61
CA GLU A 32 -13.01 16.10 -21.70
C GLU A 32 -12.42 15.37 -20.50
N GLN A 33 -11.09 15.35 -20.41
CA GLN A 33 -10.38 14.92 -19.21
C GLN A 33 -10.63 15.97 -18.11
N GLU A 34 -11.37 15.60 -17.07
CA GLU A 34 -11.36 16.34 -15.81
C GLU A 34 -9.90 16.46 -15.34
N THR A 35 -9.50 17.69 -15.07
CA THR A 35 -8.15 18.03 -14.63
C THR A 35 -7.86 17.34 -13.30
N VAL A 36 -6.94 16.37 -13.33
CA VAL A 36 -6.30 15.83 -12.12
C VAL A 36 -5.73 17.02 -11.35
N GLU A 37 -6.24 17.26 -10.13
CA GLU A 37 -5.69 18.28 -9.25
C GLU A 37 -4.18 18.09 -9.15
N GLN A 38 -3.45 19.19 -9.30
CA GLN A 38 -2.01 19.23 -9.23
C GLN A 38 -1.62 18.94 -7.77
N PHE A 39 -1.43 17.67 -7.42
CA PHE A 39 -0.98 17.27 -6.09
C PHE A 39 0.31 18.02 -5.77
N ASN A 40 0.30 18.79 -4.68
CA ASN A 40 1.49 19.47 -4.16
C ASN A 40 2.48 18.40 -3.71
N ILE A 41 3.49 18.13 -4.53
CA ILE A 41 4.62 17.27 -4.18
C ILE A 41 5.50 18.06 -3.21
N GLU A 42 5.29 17.87 -1.91
CA GLU A 42 6.26 18.32 -0.90
C GLU A 42 7.51 17.44 -1.03
N LYS A 43 8.64 18.08 -1.37
CA LYS A 43 9.95 17.42 -1.39
C LYS A 43 10.47 17.29 0.03
N PHE A 44 10.52 16.07 0.57
CA PHE A 44 11.18 15.79 1.84
C PHE A 44 12.65 15.42 1.60
N LYS A 45 13.56 16.05 2.34
CA LYS A 45 14.98 15.71 2.36
C LYS A 45 15.24 14.74 3.51
N ASN A 46 15.87 13.61 3.23
CA ASN A 46 16.49 12.80 4.27
C ASN A 46 17.92 13.32 4.55
N ASP A 47 18.54 12.82 5.62
CA ASP A 47 19.88 13.20 6.09
C ASP A 47 20.99 13.02 5.03
N ASP A 48 20.74 12.20 3.99
CA ASP A 48 21.64 11.92 2.86
C ASP A 48 21.34 12.75 1.59
N GLU A 49 20.56 13.83 1.67
CA GLU A 49 20.22 14.75 0.56
C GLU A 49 19.53 14.13 -0.67
N ILE A 50 18.98 12.92 -0.57
CA ILE A 50 18.25 12.28 -1.67
C ILE A 50 16.88 12.97 -1.87
N GLU A 51 16.74 13.77 -2.92
CA GLU A 51 15.47 14.38 -3.33
C GLU A 51 14.65 13.40 -4.18
N ALA A 52 13.73 12.67 -3.56
CA ALA A 52 12.74 11.86 -4.28
C ALA A 52 11.31 12.26 -3.88
N PRO A 53 10.38 12.36 -4.84
CA PRO A 53 8.99 12.69 -4.55
C PRO A 53 8.32 11.51 -3.84
N VAL A 54 8.18 11.59 -2.51
CA VAL A 54 7.28 10.69 -1.78
C VAL A 54 5.90 11.36 -1.75
N PHE A 55 4.98 10.79 -2.52
CA PHE A 55 3.62 11.31 -2.63
C PHE A 55 2.91 11.24 -1.27
N ARG A 56 2.27 12.34 -0.85
CA ARG A 56 1.10 12.25 0.03
C ARG A 56 -0.06 11.74 -0.83
N GLY A 57 -0.20 10.42 -0.86
CA GLY A 57 -1.16 9.74 -1.69
C GLY A 57 -0.61 8.43 -2.24
N TYR A 58 -1.51 7.71 -2.86
CA TYR A 58 -1.27 6.44 -3.51
C TYR A 58 -0.01 6.38 -4.39
N PHE A 59 0.70 5.28 -4.27
CA PHE A 59 1.84 4.88 -5.08
C PHE A 59 1.46 4.24 -6.44
N LEU A 60 1.22 5.06 -7.48
CA LEU A 60 0.88 4.56 -8.82
C LEU A 60 2.11 4.06 -9.59
N ASN A 61 3.26 4.71 -9.40
CA ASN A 61 4.52 4.43 -10.12
C ASN A 61 5.73 4.65 -9.21
N VAL A 62 5.82 3.89 -8.13
CA VAL A 62 6.91 4.07 -7.15
C VAL A 62 8.23 3.68 -7.76
N ASP A 63 9.21 4.57 -7.59
CA ASP A 63 10.60 4.25 -7.84
C ASP A 63 11.18 3.54 -6.61
N TYR A 64 11.62 2.30 -6.81
CA TYR A 64 12.21 1.46 -5.77
C TYR A 64 13.74 1.39 -5.89
N SER A 65 14.35 2.23 -6.72
CA SER A 65 15.80 2.33 -6.88
C SER A 65 16.50 2.77 -5.60
N TYR A 66 15.74 3.41 -4.69
CA TYR A 66 16.20 3.98 -3.43
C TYR A 66 15.39 3.44 -2.24
N PRO A 67 15.65 2.20 -1.80
CA PRO A 67 14.88 1.57 -0.73
C PRO A 67 14.84 2.38 0.57
N GLU A 68 15.89 3.11 0.91
CA GLU A 68 15.98 3.98 2.08
C GLU A 68 14.85 5.02 2.18
N LEU A 69 14.22 5.39 1.07
CA LEU A 69 13.05 6.26 1.08
C LEU A 69 11.87 5.65 1.86
N PHE A 70 11.77 4.32 1.91
CA PHE A 70 10.70 3.61 2.63
C PHE A 70 11.03 3.35 4.11
N LEU A 71 12.09 4.00 4.63
CA LEU A 71 12.32 4.18 6.06
C LEU A 71 11.52 5.36 6.63
N GLN A 72 11.02 6.25 5.76
CA GLN A 72 10.21 7.38 6.17
C GLN A 72 8.97 6.92 6.95
N CYS A 73 8.54 7.77 7.88
CA CYS A 73 7.37 7.54 8.71
C CYS A 73 6.43 8.74 8.62
N GLY A 74 5.14 8.49 8.52
CA GLY A 74 4.12 9.52 8.71
C GLY A 74 3.65 9.59 10.17
N PRO A 75 2.64 10.42 10.46
CA PRO A 75 2.04 10.50 11.79
C PRO A 75 1.56 9.17 12.38
N GLN A 76 1.03 8.24 11.56
CA GLN A 76 0.47 6.97 12.01
C GLN A 76 1.57 5.97 12.42
N THR A 77 2.70 5.98 11.70
CA THR A 77 3.82 5.04 11.90
C THR A 77 5.04 5.69 12.55
N ARG A 78 4.87 6.83 13.23
CA ARG A 78 5.99 7.53 13.87
C ARG A 78 6.71 6.60 14.86
N ILE A 79 8.03 6.52 14.74
CA ILE A 79 8.89 5.85 15.71
C ILE A 79 9.03 6.76 16.93
N THR A 80 8.39 6.39 18.04
CA THR A 80 8.54 7.06 19.34
C THR A 80 9.67 6.40 20.15
N ASP A 81 10.05 7.01 21.27
CA ASP A 81 11.07 6.47 22.18
C ASP A 81 10.71 5.06 22.67
N GLU A 82 9.43 4.79 22.92
CA GLU A 82 8.96 3.45 23.32
C GLU A 82 9.09 2.42 22.20
N ILE A 83 8.78 2.81 20.96
CA ILE A 83 8.94 1.94 19.78
C ILE A 83 10.42 1.66 19.54
N ALA A 84 11.28 2.68 19.65
CA ALA A 84 12.72 2.53 19.54
C ALA A 84 13.27 1.60 20.63
N ALA A 85 12.86 1.78 21.89
CA ALA A 85 13.29 0.94 23.00
C ALA A 85 12.83 -0.54 22.87
N ILE A 86 11.69 -0.79 22.22
CA ILE A 86 11.27 -2.15 21.87
C ILE A 86 12.13 -2.69 20.74
N ALA A 87 12.35 -1.91 19.68
CA ALA A 87 13.16 -2.31 18.54
C ALA A 87 14.62 -2.62 18.93
N ASP A 88 15.19 -1.90 19.90
CA ASP A 88 16.55 -2.12 20.41
C ASP A 88 16.74 -3.51 21.06
N GLN A 89 15.65 -4.20 21.40
CA GLN A 89 15.71 -5.57 21.92
C GLN A 89 15.91 -6.62 20.82
N PHE A 90 15.70 -6.25 19.55
CA PHE A 90 15.87 -7.15 18.42
C PHE A 90 17.29 -7.09 17.85
N ASN A 91 17.75 -8.20 17.29
CA ASN A 91 19.03 -8.27 16.59
C ASN A 91 19.13 -7.22 15.47
N ASP A 92 20.35 -6.78 15.17
CA ASP A 92 20.62 -5.76 14.15
C ASP A 92 21.01 -6.33 12.77
N ASN A 93 20.65 -7.59 12.50
CA ASN A 93 21.05 -8.25 11.25
C ASN A 93 20.29 -7.72 10.02
N LYS A 94 19.13 -7.07 10.22
CA LYS A 94 18.26 -6.49 9.18
C LYS A 94 17.88 -7.49 8.09
N ASN A 95 17.67 -8.74 8.50
CA ASN A 95 17.31 -9.85 7.61
C ASN A 95 16.14 -10.65 8.21
N LEU A 96 15.90 -11.85 7.70
CA LEU A 96 14.80 -12.69 8.16
C LEU A 96 14.84 -13.01 9.66
N SER A 97 16.01 -13.05 10.31
CA SER A 97 16.07 -13.24 11.77
C SER A 97 15.47 -12.06 12.53
N THR A 98 15.74 -10.83 12.09
CA THR A 98 15.14 -9.61 12.65
C THR A 98 13.63 -9.61 12.49
N ILE A 99 13.14 -9.94 11.29
CA ILE A 99 11.69 -10.04 11.02
C ILE A 99 11.00 -11.08 11.91
N LYS A 100 11.66 -12.23 12.15
CA LYS A 100 11.13 -13.27 13.05
C LYS A 100 11.04 -12.80 14.49
N GLU A 101 12.01 -12.04 14.98
CA GLU A 101 11.97 -11.47 16.34
C GLU A 101 10.87 -10.42 16.49
N ILE A 102 10.72 -9.52 15.50
CA ILE A 102 9.63 -8.54 15.45
C ILE A 102 8.28 -9.26 15.51
N TYR A 103 8.06 -10.25 14.65
CA TYR A 103 6.81 -11.01 14.62
C TYR A 103 6.58 -11.79 15.93
N GLY A 104 7.63 -12.43 16.46
CA GLY A 104 7.57 -13.14 17.74
C GLY A 104 7.18 -12.22 18.90
N TRP A 105 7.75 -11.01 18.95
CA TRP A 105 7.38 -10.00 19.93
C TRP A 105 5.93 -9.57 19.77
N MET A 106 5.48 -9.29 18.55
CA MET A 106 4.09 -8.90 18.29
C MET A 106 3.11 -9.98 18.74
N MET A 107 3.37 -11.25 18.41
CA MET A 107 2.52 -12.36 18.84
C MET A 107 2.59 -12.62 20.35
N GLY A 108 3.69 -12.27 21.00
CA GLY A 108 3.83 -12.32 22.45
C GLY A 108 3.02 -11.25 23.17
N ASN A 109 2.99 -10.02 22.63
CA ASN A 109 2.54 -8.82 23.35
C ASN A 109 1.22 -8.23 22.85
N LEU A 110 0.81 -8.50 21.60
CA LEU A 110 -0.42 -7.97 21.02
C LEU A 110 -1.57 -8.98 21.10
N ARG A 111 -2.77 -8.50 21.43
CA ARG A 111 -3.98 -9.31 21.55
C ARG A 111 -5.14 -8.67 20.81
N GLY A 112 -5.99 -9.52 20.23
CA GLY A 112 -7.23 -9.10 19.60
C GLY A 112 -8.14 -8.40 20.61
N VAL A 113 -8.58 -7.19 20.26
CA VAL A 113 -9.54 -6.40 21.03
C VAL A 113 -10.62 -5.85 20.09
N GLU A 114 -11.77 -5.53 20.65
CA GLU A 114 -12.79 -4.73 19.96
C GLU A 114 -12.40 -3.25 19.98
N GLY A 115 -12.75 -2.52 18.93
CA GLY A 115 -12.48 -1.08 18.85
C GLY A 115 -12.52 -0.54 17.43
N GLU A 116 -12.28 0.77 17.33
CA GLU A 116 -12.16 1.48 16.06
C GLU A 116 -11.02 0.91 15.22
N LYS A 117 -11.22 0.89 13.90
CA LYS A 117 -10.23 0.48 12.91
C LYS A 117 -9.70 1.70 12.18
N PHE A 118 -8.47 1.61 11.69
CA PHE A 118 -7.78 2.62 10.87
C PHE A 118 -7.40 3.94 11.58
N GLY A 119 -8.05 4.30 12.70
CA GLY A 119 -7.79 5.57 13.40
C GLY A 119 -6.65 5.57 14.42
N ARG A 120 -6.03 4.41 14.67
CA ARG A 120 -4.98 4.29 15.69
C ARG A 120 -3.59 4.44 15.08
N THR A 121 -2.68 4.96 15.90
CA THR A 121 -1.25 5.03 15.62
C THR A 121 -0.55 3.75 16.09
N SER A 122 0.61 3.45 15.49
CA SER A 122 1.47 2.35 15.94
C SER A 122 1.87 2.47 17.42
N HIS A 123 2.07 3.70 17.93
CA HIS A 123 2.37 3.94 19.34
C HIS A 123 1.22 3.51 20.25
N GLU A 124 -0.03 3.89 19.95
CA GLU A 124 -1.20 3.47 20.74
C GLU A 124 -1.38 1.95 20.71
N ILE A 125 -1.20 1.32 19.54
CA ILE A 125 -1.33 -0.13 19.39
C ILE A 125 -0.28 -0.86 20.25
N ILE A 126 0.97 -0.43 20.16
CA ILE A 126 2.11 -1.04 20.87
C ILE A 126 1.99 -0.84 22.39
N THR A 127 1.63 0.36 22.84
CA THR A 127 1.53 0.68 24.27
C THR A 127 0.32 0.04 24.94
N THR A 128 -0.81 -0.07 24.25
CA THR A 128 -2.01 -0.73 24.78
C THR A 128 -1.96 -2.25 24.66
N GLY A 129 -1.15 -2.78 23.74
CA GLY A 129 -1.10 -4.21 23.43
C GLY A 129 -2.35 -4.73 22.70
N GLY A 130 -3.22 -3.86 22.19
CA GLY A 130 -4.50 -4.22 21.58
C GLY A 130 -4.53 -3.99 20.06
N VAL A 131 -4.97 -4.99 19.29
CA VAL A 131 -5.16 -4.94 17.83
C VAL A 131 -6.61 -5.26 17.44
N THR A 132 -7.19 -4.49 16.52
CA THR A 132 -8.59 -4.63 16.04
C THR A 132 -8.64 -5.20 14.62
N GLY A 133 -7.52 -5.30 13.91
CA GLY A 133 -7.43 -5.96 12.62
C GLY A 133 -6.06 -5.92 11.96
N CYS A 134 -6.02 -6.31 10.69
CA CYS A 134 -4.78 -6.41 9.89
C CYS A 134 -4.04 -5.08 9.76
N THR A 135 -4.76 -3.95 9.74
CA THR A 135 -4.14 -2.62 9.76
C THR A 135 -3.26 -2.41 10.97
N ASP A 136 -3.71 -2.76 12.18
CA ASP A 136 -2.91 -2.52 13.38
C ASP A 136 -1.69 -3.42 13.45
N TYR A 137 -1.83 -4.68 13.01
CA TYR A 137 -0.69 -5.57 12.85
C TYR A 137 0.31 -5.00 11.85
N GLY A 138 -0.16 -4.47 10.71
CA GLY A 138 0.68 -3.77 9.75
C GLY A 138 1.40 -2.56 10.35
N LEU A 139 0.68 -1.71 11.09
CA LEU A 139 1.23 -0.51 11.74
C LEU A 139 2.30 -0.84 12.77
N ALA A 140 2.03 -1.78 13.68
CA ALA A 140 3.02 -2.21 14.66
C ALA A 140 4.25 -2.83 13.99
N PHE A 141 4.03 -3.71 13.01
CA PHE A 141 5.11 -4.38 12.28
C PHE A 141 6.01 -3.39 11.54
N VAL A 142 5.43 -2.49 10.75
CA VAL A 142 6.16 -1.54 9.92
C VAL A 142 6.95 -0.55 10.79
N SER A 143 6.37 -0.03 11.88
CA SER A 143 7.08 0.89 12.77
C SER A 143 8.29 0.21 13.43
N LEU A 144 8.16 -1.04 13.88
CA LEU A 144 9.28 -1.80 14.46
C LEU A 144 10.33 -2.16 13.40
N ALA A 145 9.93 -2.53 12.19
CA ALA A 145 10.84 -2.83 11.08
C ALA A 145 11.64 -1.57 10.66
N ARG A 146 10.96 -0.43 10.48
CA ARG A 146 11.62 0.85 10.16
C ARG A 146 12.53 1.32 11.28
N ALA A 147 12.17 1.10 12.56
CA ALA A 147 13.06 1.37 13.69
C ALA A 147 14.35 0.53 13.67
N LYS A 148 14.32 -0.67 13.08
CA LYS A 148 15.51 -1.48 12.79
C LYS A 148 16.23 -1.10 11.49
N GLY A 149 15.79 -0.05 10.79
CA GLY A 149 16.35 0.35 9.51
C GLY A 149 15.97 -0.59 8.36
N ILE A 150 14.82 -1.27 8.45
CA ILE A 150 14.29 -2.12 7.37
C ILE A 150 13.23 -1.33 6.58
N PRO A 151 13.50 -0.98 5.31
CA PRO A 151 12.54 -0.29 4.48
C PRO A 151 11.26 -1.10 4.29
N SER A 152 10.11 -0.43 4.42
CA SER A 152 8.81 -1.10 4.46
C SER A 152 7.73 -0.30 3.74
N VAL A 153 6.81 -0.97 3.04
CA VAL A 153 5.70 -0.35 2.28
C VAL A 153 4.40 -1.06 2.60
N PHE A 154 3.33 -0.31 2.88
CA PHE A 154 1.99 -0.90 3.03
C PHE A 154 1.42 -1.27 1.66
N ILE A 155 0.76 -2.41 1.59
CA ILE A 155 0.03 -2.90 0.43
C ILE A 155 -1.41 -3.10 0.86
N GLN A 156 -2.30 -2.23 0.37
CA GLN A 156 -3.73 -2.38 0.58
C GLN A 156 -4.34 -3.17 -0.57
N THR A 157 -5.13 -4.17 -0.19
CA THR A 157 -5.69 -5.14 -1.12
C THR A 157 -7.18 -5.29 -0.93
N ALA A 158 -7.85 -5.71 -2.00
CA ALA A 158 -9.24 -6.14 -1.98
C ALA A 158 -9.33 -7.51 -2.66
N ARG A 159 -10.25 -8.37 -2.21
CA ARG A 159 -10.44 -9.66 -2.88
C ARG A 159 -11.23 -9.47 -4.18
N ILE A 160 -10.79 -10.17 -5.23
CA ILE A 160 -11.42 -10.09 -6.55
C ILE A 160 -12.87 -10.62 -6.54
N ASP A 161 -13.16 -11.65 -5.75
CA ASP A 161 -14.51 -12.21 -5.61
C ASP A 161 -15.48 -11.19 -4.98
N TRP A 162 -15.00 -10.42 -4.01
CA TRP A 162 -15.74 -9.32 -3.42
C TRP A 162 -15.96 -8.18 -4.42
N ILE A 163 -14.95 -7.78 -5.19
CA ILE A 163 -15.09 -6.75 -6.25
C ILE A 163 -16.16 -7.17 -7.27
N GLU A 164 -16.12 -8.43 -7.73
CA GLU A 164 -17.09 -8.95 -8.69
C GLU A 164 -18.50 -9.08 -8.10
N ALA A 165 -18.63 -9.42 -6.81
CA ALA A 165 -19.91 -9.40 -6.11
C ALA A 165 -20.46 -7.97 -5.97
N ARG A 166 -19.60 -6.99 -5.65
CA ARG A 166 -19.95 -5.58 -5.48
C ARG A 166 -20.52 -4.96 -6.76
N LYS A 167 -19.98 -5.33 -7.92
CA LYS A 167 -20.52 -4.91 -9.24
C LYS A 167 -21.97 -5.37 -9.46
N LYS A 168 -22.39 -6.46 -8.81
CA LYS A 168 -23.73 -7.04 -8.96
C LYS A 168 -24.71 -6.57 -7.86
N SER A 169 -24.19 -6.15 -6.71
CA SER A 169 -24.99 -5.64 -5.60
C SER A 169 -24.20 -4.66 -4.73
N ASN A 170 -24.82 -3.55 -4.35
CA ASN A 170 -24.29 -2.59 -3.37
C ASN A 170 -24.43 -3.08 -1.91
N SER A 171 -24.60 -4.37 -1.67
CA SER A 171 -24.65 -4.96 -0.33
C SER A 171 -23.36 -5.73 -0.01
N GLY A 172 -22.78 -5.53 1.17
CA GLY A 172 -21.71 -6.39 1.70
C GLY A 172 -20.57 -5.62 2.36
N MET A 173 -19.94 -6.25 3.35
CA MET A 173 -18.72 -5.74 3.98
C MET A 173 -17.56 -5.76 2.98
N ILE A 174 -16.71 -4.74 2.99
CA ILE A 174 -15.47 -4.74 2.20
C ILE A 174 -14.61 -5.93 2.64
N VAL A 175 -14.13 -6.72 1.68
CA VAL A 175 -13.22 -7.82 1.97
C VAL A 175 -11.85 -7.48 1.38
N GLY A 176 -10.95 -7.07 2.27
CA GLY A 176 -9.58 -6.70 1.94
C GLY A 176 -8.61 -7.17 3.00
N HIS A 177 -7.32 -6.94 2.74
CA HIS A 177 -6.24 -7.27 3.67
C HIS A 177 -5.09 -6.27 3.54
N ILE A 178 -4.38 -6.08 4.64
CA ILE A 178 -3.15 -5.29 4.66
C ILE A 178 -1.98 -6.27 4.63
N LEU A 179 -1.13 -6.09 3.62
CA LEU A 179 0.15 -6.77 3.50
C LEU A 179 1.25 -5.72 3.56
N VAL A 180 2.48 -6.16 3.77
CA VAL A 180 3.64 -5.28 3.90
C VAL A 180 4.75 -5.78 2.98
N GLU A 181 5.32 -4.91 2.16
CA GLU A 181 6.60 -5.19 1.52
C GLU A 181 7.74 -4.81 2.47
N VAL A 182 8.76 -5.64 2.57
CA VAL A 182 10.01 -5.34 3.28
C VAL A 182 11.21 -5.55 2.38
N TYR A 183 12.20 -4.67 2.47
CA TYR A 183 13.46 -4.80 1.76
C TYR A 183 14.52 -5.43 2.65
N LEU A 184 14.96 -6.64 2.28
CA LEU A 184 15.95 -7.42 3.02
C LEU A 184 16.98 -7.97 2.03
N GLU A 185 18.27 -7.87 2.35
CA GLU A 185 19.33 -8.52 1.57
C GLU A 185 19.20 -8.27 0.05
N GLU A 186 19.02 -7.00 -0.32
CA GLU A 186 18.87 -6.52 -1.71
C GLU A 186 17.60 -6.98 -2.45
N LYS A 187 16.60 -7.51 -1.72
CA LYS A 187 15.37 -8.02 -2.31
C LYS A 187 14.12 -7.59 -1.54
N TRP A 188 13.05 -7.34 -2.28
CA TRP A 188 11.72 -7.10 -1.72
C TRP A 188 10.99 -8.41 -1.46
N TYR A 189 10.42 -8.53 -0.27
CA TYR A 189 9.57 -9.63 0.15
C TYR A 189 8.20 -9.10 0.54
N LEU A 190 7.16 -9.88 0.27
CA LEU A 190 5.83 -9.62 0.79
C LEU A 190 5.64 -10.38 2.11
N VAL A 191 5.09 -9.70 3.10
CA VAL A 191 4.83 -10.21 4.45
C VAL A 191 3.36 -9.99 4.77
N ASP A 192 2.71 -11.04 5.26
CA ASP A 192 1.45 -10.91 5.97
C ASP A 192 1.74 -10.79 7.46
N SER A 193 1.75 -9.55 7.97
CA SER A 193 2.04 -9.26 9.38
C SER A 193 0.98 -9.81 10.33
N THR A 194 -0.21 -10.16 9.82
CA THR A 194 -1.29 -10.74 10.64
C THR A 194 -1.05 -12.24 10.85
N SER A 195 -0.70 -12.97 9.79
CA SER A 195 -0.51 -14.43 9.85
C SER A 195 0.94 -14.89 10.02
N GLY A 196 1.91 -13.98 9.87
CA GLY A 196 3.35 -14.29 9.89
C GLY A 196 3.86 -14.95 8.62
N ARG A 197 3.08 -14.96 7.53
CA ARG A 197 3.49 -15.55 6.25
C ARG A 197 4.46 -14.64 5.51
N LEU A 198 5.50 -15.25 4.94
CA LEU A 198 6.48 -14.60 4.07
C LEU A 198 6.39 -15.21 2.67
N TYR A 199 6.26 -14.38 1.64
CA TYR A 199 6.18 -14.83 0.25
C TYR A 199 7.54 -14.63 -0.43
N LEU A 200 8.27 -15.74 -0.63
CA LEU A 200 9.65 -15.74 -1.15
C LEU A 200 9.76 -15.42 -2.65
N ASN A 201 8.71 -15.75 -3.40
CA ASN A 201 8.62 -15.57 -4.86
C ASN A 201 7.66 -14.42 -5.22
N TYR A 202 7.66 -13.38 -4.40
CA TYR A 202 6.85 -12.19 -4.63
C TYR A 202 7.35 -11.41 -5.85
N ASP A 203 6.45 -11.12 -6.79
CA ASP A 203 6.68 -10.16 -7.87
C ASP A 203 5.92 -8.87 -7.56
N ARG A 204 6.65 -7.81 -7.23
CA ARG A 204 6.09 -6.50 -6.87
C ARG A 204 5.36 -5.77 -7.98
N ASN A 205 5.57 -6.19 -9.24
CA ASN A 205 4.87 -5.66 -10.40
C ASN A 205 3.59 -6.46 -10.74
N ASN A 206 3.38 -7.60 -10.07
CA ASN A 206 2.15 -8.36 -10.19
C ASN A 206 1.15 -7.93 -9.11
N PHE A 207 0.11 -7.22 -9.52
CA PHE A 207 -0.95 -6.79 -8.61
C PHE A 207 -1.93 -7.90 -8.23
N SER A 208 -1.89 -9.05 -8.90
CA SER A 208 -2.64 -10.24 -8.49
C SER A 208 -1.81 -11.04 -7.48
N LEU A 209 -2.15 -10.89 -6.21
CA LEU A 209 -1.49 -11.57 -5.10
C LEU A 209 -2.15 -12.93 -4.80
N PRO A 210 -1.49 -13.78 -3.99
CA PRO A 210 -2.08 -15.03 -3.51
C PRO A 210 -3.45 -14.83 -2.83
N ASP A 211 -4.19 -15.92 -2.68
CA ASP A 211 -5.50 -15.96 -2.01
C ASP A 211 -6.60 -15.07 -2.63
N GLY A 212 -6.40 -14.62 -3.88
CA GLY A 212 -7.38 -13.84 -4.64
C GLY A 212 -7.38 -12.35 -4.32
N TYR A 213 -6.33 -11.86 -3.64
CA TYR A 213 -6.15 -10.44 -3.38
C TYR A 213 -5.61 -9.71 -4.60
N TYR A 214 -6.17 -8.54 -4.86
CA TYR A 214 -5.65 -7.60 -5.84
C TYR A 214 -5.12 -6.36 -5.11
N VAL A 215 -3.89 -5.95 -5.43
CA VAL A 215 -3.33 -4.69 -4.94
C VAL A 215 -4.12 -3.59 -5.56
N PHE A 216 -4.92 -2.93 -4.74
CA PHE A 216 -5.54 -1.71 -5.19
C PHE A 216 -4.70 -0.53 -4.81
N ALA A 217 -3.82 -0.57 -3.78
CA ALA A 217 -2.96 0.53 -3.30
C ALA A 217 -1.66 0.17 -2.59
N LYS A 218 -0.68 1.10 -2.63
CA LYS A 218 0.53 1.09 -1.81
C LYS A 218 0.79 2.46 -1.17
N SER A 219 1.40 2.50 0.02
CA SER A 219 1.69 3.76 0.74
C SER A 219 2.75 3.65 1.85
N ILE A 220 3.16 4.78 2.45
CA ILE A 220 4.03 4.81 3.64
C ILE A 220 3.24 4.46 4.90
N GLU A 221 1.98 4.91 4.97
CA GLU A 221 1.02 4.56 6.01
C GLU A 221 -0.41 4.51 5.47
N VAL A 222 -1.35 3.95 6.23
CA VAL A 222 -2.73 3.77 5.75
C VAL A 222 -3.46 5.11 5.62
N TRP A 223 -3.13 6.08 6.47
CA TRP A 223 -3.66 7.45 6.40
C TRP A 223 -3.32 8.20 5.11
N ASP A 224 -2.31 7.80 4.35
CA ASP A 224 -2.01 8.40 3.04
C ASP A 224 -3.13 8.21 2.01
N LEU A 225 -4.06 7.27 2.26
CA LEU A 225 -5.25 7.07 1.44
C LEU A 225 -6.43 7.96 1.84
N GLY A 226 -6.30 8.77 2.89
CA GLY A 226 -7.39 9.57 3.44
C GLY A 226 -8.42 8.74 4.23
N VAL A 227 -8.06 7.52 4.64
CA VAL A 227 -8.90 6.67 5.51
C VAL A 227 -8.39 6.81 6.94
N HIS A 228 -9.07 7.62 7.73
CA HIS A 228 -8.71 7.90 9.13
C HIS A 228 -9.58 7.14 10.13
N ASN A 229 -10.67 6.52 9.71
CA ASN A 229 -11.53 5.69 10.55
C ASN A 229 -12.39 4.74 9.70
N ASP A 230 -13.13 3.87 10.36
CA ASP A 230 -14.00 2.88 9.71
C ASP A 230 -15.27 3.48 9.09
N LYS A 231 -15.70 4.68 9.52
CA LYS A 231 -16.88 5.37 8.97
C LYS A 231 -16.63 5.93 7.57
N GLU A 232 -15.37 6.21 7.24
CA GLU A 232 -14.94 6.70 5.92
C GLU A 232 -14.86 5.58 4.86
N MET A 233 -15.06 4.32 5.27
CA MET A 233 -15.04 3.14 4.39
C MET A 233 -16.45 2.67 3.97
N GLY A 234 -17.49 3.48 4.22
CA GLY A 234 -18.91 3.18 4.01
C GLY A 234 -19.48 3.53 2.63
#